data_AF-A0A395QXL0-F1
#
_entry.id   AF-A0A395QXL0-F1
#
_cell.length_a   1.000
_cell.length_b   1.000
_cell.length_c   1.000
_cell.angle_alpha   90.00
_cell.angle_beta   90.00
_cell.angle_gamma   90.00
#
_symmetry.space_group_name_H-M   'P 1'
#
loop_
_entity.id
_entity.type
_entity.pdbx_description
1 polymer ?
#
loop_
_entity_poly.entity_id
_entity_poly.type
_entity_poly.pdbx_seq_one_letter_code
_entity_poly.pdbx_strand_id
1 'polypeptide(L)'
;MSQAKILHLAENEISHTNGGRKRWTLPERELTTLSNAIVLQGIFGEPKTVIRLFTHPKRRNEYADWAKSLLLERQSVANIGLINHEILRLLEQITSNADLKTERLPNPFDNTLPQMGLSEYGGNLLKTLACQTAALSTGDSMMAHYLNGELEQANDAACRLQTDNPLLLQYRQLITRTYEEAKEFDALLDEWR
;
A
#
# COMPACT_ATOMS: atom_id res chain seq x y z
N MET A 1 15.35 -6.05 13.61
CA MET A 1 13.99 -6.38 13.15
C MET A 1 14.08 -7.23 11.90
N SER A 2 13.62 -8.48 11.97
CA SER A 2 13.63 -9.43 10.84
C SER A 2 12.84 -8.82 9.68
N GLN A 3 13.48 -8.60 8.53
CA GLN A 3 12.77 -8.23 7.30
C GLN A 3 11.71 -9.31 7.07
N ALA A 4 10.42 -8.96 7.21
CA ALA A 4 9.34 -9.88 6.92
C ALA A 4 9.42 -10.25 5.43
N LYS A 5 10.07 -11.37 5.14
CA LYS A 5 10.22 -11.88 3.78
C LYS A 5 8.90 -12.49 3.37
N ILE A 6 8.21 -11.80 2.48
CA ILE A 6 6.95 -12.28 1.89
C ILE A 6 7.24 -13.23 0.74
N LEU A 7 8.32 -12.95 -0.02
CA LEU A 7 8.78 -13.77 -1.13
C LEU A 7 9.98 -14.63 -0.72
N HIS A 8 9.95 -15.90 -1.13
CA HIS A 8 11.07 -16.83 -0.96
C HIS A 8 11.81 -17.06 -2.28
N LEU A 9 13.01 -16.50 -2.39
CA LEU A 9 13.90 -16.73 -3.53
C LEU A 9 14.71 -18.01 -3.32
N ALA A 10 14.87 -18.80 -4.38
CA ALA A 10 15.77 -19.95 -4.40
C ALA A 10 17.15 -19.50 -4.91
N GLU A 11 18.20 -19.82 -4.16
CA GLU A 11 19.58 -19.59 -4.54
C GLU A 11 20.09 -20.83 -5.29
N ASN A 12 20.63 -20.63 -6.49
CA ASN A 12 21.30 -21.67 -7.26
C ASN A 12 22.78 -21.28 -7.41
N GLU A 13 23.67 -22.19 -7.02
CA GLU A 13 25.10 -22.05 -7.29
C GLU A 13 25.38 -22.43 -8.75
N ILE A 14 26.02 -21.54 -9.50
CA ILE A 14 26.51 -21.85 -10.85
C ILE A 14 27.96 -22.32 -10.70
N SER A 15 28.16 -23.60 -10.44
CA SER A 15 29.49 -24.20 -10.25
C SER A 15 30.12 -24.62 -11.58
N HIS A 16 30.57 -23.67 -12.40
CA HIS A 16 31.40 -23.99 -13.58
C HIS A 16 32.53 -23.00 -13.90
N THR A 17 32.71 -21.91 -13.16
CA THR A 17 33.89 -21.03 -13.31
C THR A 17 34.33 -20.49 -11.94
N ASN A 18 35.62 -20.23 -11.75
CA ASN A 18 36.25 -19.74 -10.51
C ASN A 18 35.73 -18.37 -9.99
N GLY A 19 34.68 -17.81 -10.58
CA GLY A 19 33.94 -16.64 -10.07
C GLY A 19 32.52 -17.07 -9.69
N GLY A 20 32.29 -17.40 -8.42
CA GLY A 20 31.00 -17.85 -7.90
C GLY A 20 29.92 -16.76 -8.00
N ARG A 21 29.23 -16.68 -9.13
CA ARG A 21 28.04 -15.84 -9.30
C ARG A 21 26.83 -16.58 -8.74
N LYS A 22 26.28 -16.05 -7.64
CA LYS A 22 25.02 -16.50 -7.06
C LYS A 22 23.87 -16.12 -7.99
N ARG A 23 23.05 -17.09 -8.39
CA ARG A 23 21.83 -16.83 -9.17
C ARG A 23 20.62 -17.02 -8.27
N TRP A 24 19.84 -15.95 -8.12
CA TRP A 24 18.55 -16.01 -7.45
C TRP A 24 17.46 -16.27 -8.46
N THR A 25 16.58 -17.23 -8.17
CA THR A 25 15.41 -17.56 -8.98
C THR A 25 14.16 -17.43 -8.14
N LEU A 26 13.08 -16.92 -8.74
CA LEU A 26 11.76 -16.88 -8.12
C LEU A 26 11.03 -18.19 -8.45
N PRO A 27 10.69 -19.03 -7.46
CA PRO A 27 9.90 -20.23 -7.68
C PRO A 27 8.50 -19.90 -8.21
N GLU A 28 7.93 -20.78 -9.03
CA GLU A 28 6.60 -20.59 -9.62
C GLU A 28 5.49 -20.40 -8.55
N ARG A 29 5.62 -21.09 -7.42
CA ARG A 29 4.72 -20.95 -6.25
C ARG A 29 4.66 -19.53 -5.66
N GLU A 30 5.66 -18.69 -5.93
CA GLU A 30 5.74 -17.31 -5.45
C GLU A 30 5.13 -16.31 -6.46
N LEU A 31 4.77 -16.74 -7.68
CA LEU A 31 4.25 -15.85 -8.72
C LEU A 31 2.93 -15.19 -8.31
N THR A 32 2.04 -15.92 -7.62
CA THR A 32 0.79 -15.34 -7.10
C THR A 32 1.08 -14.26 -6.07
N THR A 33 2.00 -14.54 -5.14
CA THR A 33 2.43 -13.60 -4.12
C THR A 33 3.04 -12.34 -4.75
N LEU A 34 3.90 -12.50 -5.75
CA LEU A 34 4.48 -11.38 -6.49
C LEU A 34 3.42 -10.58 -7.25
N SER A 35 2.52 -11.26 -7.97
CA SER A 35 1.44 -10.61 -8.72
C SER A 35 0.57 -9.76 -7.78
N ASN A 36 0.15 -10.34 -6.65
CA ASN A 36 -0.67 -9.64 -5.66
C ASN A 36 0.11 -8.48 -5.03
N ALA A 37 1.39 -8.65 -4.73
CA ALA A 37 2.23 -7.59 -4.20
C ALA A 37 2.34 -6.41 -5.18
N ILE A 38 2.48 -6.67 -6.49
CA ILE A 38 2.53 -5.63 -7.52
C ILE A 38 1.19 -4.89 -7.61
N VAL A 39 0.05 -5.61 -7.66
CA VAL A 39 -1.28 -4.99 -7.72
C VAL A 39 -1.54 -4.12 -6.48
N LEU A 40 -1.24 -4.65 -5.29
CA LEU A 40 -1.37 -3.90 -4.04
C LEU A 40 -0.41 -2.71 -4.00
N GLN A 41 0.82 -2.85 -4.47
CA GLN A 41 1.75 -1.72 -4.57
C GLN A 41 1.22 -0.65 -5.51
N GLY A 42 0.56 -1.04 -6.60
CA GLY A 42 -0.14 -0.12 -7.51
C GLY A 42 -1.20 0.74 -6.84
N ILE A 43 -1.90 0.17 -5.86
CA ILE A 43 -3.01 0.82 -5.17
C ILE A 43 -2.51 1.62 -3.95
N PHE A 44 -1.72 0.97 -3.10
CA PHE A 44 -1.30 1.48 -1.78
C PHE A 44 0.08 2.18 -1.82
N GLY A 45 0.84 2.02 -2.89
CA GLY A 45 2.15 2.65 -3.15
C GLY A 45 3.31 2.05 -2.36
N GLU A 46 3.23 2.07 -1.03
CA GLU A 46 4.40 1.76 -0.19
C GLU A 46 4.59 0.24 0.02
N PRO A 47 5.81 -0.29 -0.22
CA PRO A 47 6.11 -1.69 0.06
C PRO A 47 5.87 -2.11 1.52
N LYS A 48 6.06 -1.19 2.48
CA LYS A 48 5.78 -1.46 3.91
C LYS A 48 4.30 -1.72 4.15
N THR A 49 3.42 -0.94 3.52
CA THR A 49 1.97 -1.12 3.57
C THR A 49 1.54 -2.42 2.92
N VAL A 50 2.12 -2.75 1.76
CA VAL A 50 1.91 -4.05 1.11
C VAL A 50 2.34 -5.17 2.07
N ILE A 51 3.50 -5.05 2.72
CA ILE A 51 3.96 -6.06 3.68
C ILE A 51 2.97 -6.22 4.85
N ARG A 52 2.45 -5.12 5.38
CA ARG A 52 1.44 -5.12 6.44
C ARG A 52 0.15 -5.80 6.00
N LEU A 53 -0.31 -5.59 4.77
CA LEU A 53 -1.50 -6.25 4.21
C LEU A 53 -1.33 -7.78 4.16
N PHE A 54 -0.15 -8.28 3.79
CA PHE A 54 0.12 -9.72 3.82
C PHE A 54 0.23 -10.29 5.24
N THR A 55 0.80 -9.55 6.19
CA THR A 55 1.19 -10.07 7.52
C THR A 55 0.16 -9.84 8.61
N HIS A 56 -0.73 -8.84 8.48
CA HIS A 56 -1.69 -8.45 9.52
C HIS A 56 -3.13 -8.48 8.98
N PRO A 57 -3.78 -9.65 8.92
CA PRO A 57 -5.15 -9.79 8.43
C PRO A 57 -6.15 -8.82 9.09
N LYS A 58 -6.02 -8.59 10.40
CA LYS A 58 -6.88 -7.66 11.16
C LYS A 58 -6.82 -6.21 10.66
N ARG A 59 -5.69 -5.79 10.08
CA ARG A 59 -5.52 -4.43 9.54
C ARG A 59 -5.98 -4.31 8.10
N ARG A 60 -6.25 -5.43 7.39
CA ARG A 60 -6.71 -5.39 5.99
C ARG A 60 -8.01 -4.62 5.82
N ASN A 61 -8.92 -4.75 6.78
CA ASN A 61 -10.20 -4.04 6.76
C ASN A 61 -10.02 -2.52 6.81
N GLU A 62 -9.16 -2.03 7.71
CA GLU A 62 -8.87 -0.59 7.82
C GLU A 62 -8.33 -0.02 6.49
N TYR A 63 -7.41 -0.74 5.83
CA TYR A 63 -6.86 -0.32 4.53
C TYR A 63 -7.84 -0.46 3.36
N ALA A 64 -8.69 -1.48 3.37
CA ALA A 64 -9.66 -1.70 2.32
C ALA A 64 -10.84 -0.71 2.40
N ASP A 65 -11.32 -0.42 3.61
CA ASP A 65 -12.33 0.61 3.84
C ASP A 65 -11.80 1.98 3.44
N TRP A 66 -10.53 2.27 3.76
CA TRP A 66 -9.83 3.46 3.29
C TRP A 66 -9.82 3.58 1.76
N ALA A 67 -9.39 2.52 1.07
CA ALA A 67 -9.36 2.50 -0.40
C ALA A 67 -10.77 2.60 -1.00
N LYS A 68 -11.79 1.96 -0.40
CA LYS A 68 -13.20 2.10 -0.83
C LYS A 68 -13.67 3.54 -0.73
N SER A 69 -13.44 4.22 0.38
CA SER A 69 -13.86 5.62 0.55
C SER A 69 -13.17 6.56 -0.44
N LEU A 70 -11.88 6.36 -0.73
CA LEU A 70 -11.18 7.19 -1.73
C LEU A 70 -11.63 6.91 -3.17
N LEU A 71 -11.86 5.64 -3.51
CA LEU A 71 -12.17 5.22 -4.88
C LEU A 71 -13.67 5.39 -5.21
N LEU A 72 -14.58 5.12 -4.28
CA LEU A 72 -16.02 5.05 -4.59
C LEU A 72 -16.75 6.37 -4.33
N GLU A 73 -16.34 7.15 -3.32
CA GLU A 73 -17.05 8.39 -2.97
C GLU A 73 -16.68 9.57 -3.89
N ARG A 74 -15.55 9.48 -4.57
CA ARG A 74 -15.06 10.53 -5.47
C ARG A 74 -15.03 9.95 -6.88
N GLN A 75 -15.95 10.36 -7.75
CA GLN A 75 -16.18 9.90 -9.14
C GLN A 75 -14.96 10.06 -10.09
N SER A 76 -13.76 9.71 -9.67
CA SER A 76 -12.47 9.94 -10.32
C SER A 76 -11.91 8.67 -10.98
N VAL A 77 -12.43 7.49 -10.62
CA VAL A 77 -11.92 6.18 -11.07
C VAL A 77 -12.03 5.99 -12.58
N ALA A 78 -13.08 6.54 -13.20
CA ALA A 78 -13.26 6.52 -14.66
C ALA A 78 -12.17 7.29 -15.41
N ASN A 79 -11.54 8.30 -14.80
CA ASN A 79 -10.55 9.15 -15.45
C ASN A 79 -9.13 8.57 -15.43
N ILE A 80 -8.93 7.45 -14.71
CA ILE A 80 -7.62 6.77 -14.55
C ILE A 80 -7.59 5.43 -15.31
N GLY A 81 -8.63 5.13 -16.10
CA GLY A 81 -8.69 3.90 -16.92
C GLY A 81 -8.86 2.62 -16.09
N LEU A 82 -9.42 2.75 -14.88
CA LEU A 82 -9.61 1.63 -13.97
C LEU A 82 -10.96 0.95 -14.17
N ILE A 83 -10.96 -0.36 -13.96
CA ILE A 83 -12.17 -1.16 -14.03
C ILE A 83 -12.86 -1.14 -12.65
N ASN A 84 -13.92 -0.33 -12.52
CA ASN A 84 -14.66 -0.13 -11.27
C ASN A 84 -15.07 -1.43 -10.57
N HIS A 85 -15.53 -2.44 -11.32
CA HIS A 85 -15.98 -3.70 -10.73
C HIS A 85 -14.81 -4.58 -10.23
N GLU A 86 -13.65 -4.51 -10.87
CA GLU A 86 -12.45 -5.25 -10.44
C GLU A 86 -11.83 -4.60 -9.19
N ILE A 87 -11.96 -3.28 -9.04
CA ILE A 87 -11.60 -2.59 -7.79
C ILE A 87 -12.48 -3.07 -6.63
N LEU A 88 -13.80 -3.13 -6.82
CA LEU A 88 -14.71 -3.59 -5.79
C LEU A 88 -14.40 -5.03 -5.39
N ARG A 89 -14.22 -5.92 -6.37
CA ARG A 89 -13.81 -7.31 -6.13
C ARG A 89 -12.47 -7.41 -5.41
N LEU A 90 -11.48 -6.61 -5.81
CA LEU A 90 -10.18 -6.58 -5.14
C LEU A 90 -10.34 -6.19 -3.67
N LEU A 91 -11.11 -5.14 -3.38
CA LEU A 91 -11.29 -4.64 -2.02
C LEU A 91 -12.07 -5.64 -1.16
N GLU A 92 -13.08 -6.30 -1.73
CA GLU A 92 -13.79 -7.40 -1.07
C GLU A 92 -12.85 -8.57 -0.74
N GLN A 93 -11.99 -8.96 -1.69
CA GLN A 93 -11.07 -10.07 -1.51
C GLN A 93 -9.97 -9.73 -0.49
N ILE A 94 -9.51 -8.48 -0.41
CA ILE A 94 -8.58 -8.01 0.64
C ILE A 94 -9.21 -8.09 2.02
N THR A 95 -10.50 -7.74 2.15
CA THR A 95 -11.23 -7.85 3.44
C THR A 95 -11.59 -9.27 3.83
N SER A 96 -11.50 -10.22 2.90
CA SER A 96 -11.82 -11.60 3.16
C SER A 96 -10.71 -12.34 3.93
N ASN A 97 -11.03 -13.52 4.44
CA ASN A 97 -10.06 -14.42 5.07
C ASN A 97 -9.12 -15.13 4.06
N ALA A 98 -9.14 -14.72 2.78
CA ALA A 98 -8.29 -15.27 1.73
C ALA A 98 -6.79 -15.14 2.06
N ASP A 99 -6.03 -16.17 1.71
CA ASP A 99 -4.58 -16.09 1.77
C ASP A 99 -4.02 -15.42 0.52
N LEU A 100 -3.55 -14.18 0.67
CA LEU A 100 -2.96 -13.38 -0.40
C LEU A 100 -1.70 -14.00 -1.02
N LYS A 101 -1.11 -15.04 -0.41
CA LYS A 101 0.02 -15.75 -1.01
C LYS A 101 -0.40 -16.78 -2.06
N THR A 102 -1.61 -17.32 -1.93
CA THR A 102 -2.10 -18.44 -2.74
C THR A 102 -3.28 -18.06 -3.62
N GLU A 103 -4.14 -17.16 -3.16
CA GLU A 103 -5.30 -16.67 -3.89
C GLU A 103 -4.97 -15.42 -4.70
N ARG A 104 -5.18 -15.48 -6.02
CA ARG A 104 -4.88 -14.36 -6.90
C ARG A 104 -5.92 -13.26 -6.74
N LEU A 105 -5.44 -12.03 -6.52
CA LEU A 105 -6.27 -10.85 -6.50
C LEU A 105 -6.64 -10.44 -7.95
N PRO A 106 -7.86 -9.93 -8.16
CA PRO A 106 -8.27 -9.32 -9.42
C PRO A 106 -7.39 -8.11 -9.72
N ASN A 107 -7.15 -7.86 -11.00
CA ASN A 107 -6.32 -6.76 -11.44
C ASN A 107 -7.21 -5.63 -12.00
N PRO A 108 -7.30 -4.47 -11.34
CA PRO A 108 -8.17 -3.37 -11.79
C PRO A 108 -7.59 -2.54 -12.95
N PHE A 109 -6.34 -2.79 -13.38
CA PHE A 109 -5.57 -1.94 -14.32
C PHE A 109 -5.69 -2.35 -15.80
N ASP A 110 -6.88 -2.74 -16.28
CA ASP A 110 -7.16 -3.10 -17.69
C ASP A 110 -6.07 -3.96 -18.36
N ASN A 111 -5.76 -5.11 -17.75
CA ASN A 111 -4.72 -6.05 -18.20
C ASN A 111 -3.28 -5.50 -18.29
N THR A 112 -3.02 -4.31 -17.76
CA THR A 112 -1.67 -3.76 -17.60
C THR A 112 -1.22 -3.83 -16.15
N LEU A 113 0.09 -3.62 -15.93
CA LEU A 113 0.63 -3.50 -14.58
C LEU A 113 0.45 -2.05 -14.08
N PRO A 114 0.22 -1.84 -12.77
CA PRO A 114 0.02 -0.50 -12.22
C PRO A 114 1.12 0.50 -12.59
N GLN A 115 2.39 0.03 -12.60
CA GLN A 115 3.55 0.83 -13.00
C GLN A 115 3.51 1.35 -14.44
N MET A 116 2.68 0.79 -15.32
CA MET A 116 2.55 1.24 -16.71
C MET A 116 1.49 2.35 -16.86
N GLY A 117 0.39 2.27 -16.10
CA GLY A 117 -0.69 3.26 -16.14
C GLY A 117 -0.52 4.45 -15.19
N LEU A 118 0.29 4.30 -14.13
CA LEU A 118 0.49 5.31 -13.07
C LEU A 118 1.92 5.86 -13.02
N SER A 119 2.69 5.71 -14.09
CA SER A 119 4.12 6.06 -14.14
C SER A 119 4.39 7.54 -13.81
N GLU A 120 3.54 8.46 -14.28
CA GLU A 120 3.64 9.90 -14.00
C GLU A 120 3.42 10.25 -12.51
N TYR A 121 2.81 9.36 -11.74
CA TYR A 121 2.45 9.56 -10.33
C TYR A 121 3.21 8.64 -9.37
N GLY A 122 4.28 8.01 -9.84
CA GLY A 122 5.12 7.12 -9.02
C GLY A 122 4.46 5.77 -8.68
N GLY A 123 3.45 5.35 -9.47
CA GLY A 123 2.87 4.01 -9.34
C GLY A 123 1.87 3.83 -8.19
N ASN A 124 1.39 4.91 -7.54
CA ASN A 124 0.46 4.84 -6.40
C ASN A 124 -0.87 5.51 -6.74
N LEU A 125 -1.90 4.70 -6.97
CA LEU A 125 -3.24 5.16 -7.32
C LEU A 125 -3.85 6.08 -6.25
N LEU A 126 -3.75 5.69 -5.00
CA LEU A 126 -4.39 6.44 -3.91
C LEU A 126 -3.69 7.78 -3.70
N LYS A 127 -2.37 7.85 -3.95
CA LYS A 127 -1.64 9.11 -4.04
C LYS A 127 -2.12 9.97 -5.22
N THR A 128 -2.27 9.41 -6.41
CA THR A 128 -2.79 10.15 -7.57
C THR A 128 -4.16 10.77 -7.27
N LEU A 129 -5.05 9.99 -6.69
CA LEU A 129 -6.39 10.44 -6.32
C LEU A 129 -6.34 11.51 -5.24
N ALA A 130 -5.57 11.29 -4.18
CA ALA A 130 -5.39 12.27 -3.12
C ALA A 130 -4.82 13.59 -3.66
N CYS A 131 -3.79 13.55 -4.53
CA CYS A 131 -3.18 14.74 -5.13
C CYS A 131 -4.12 15.48 -6.09
N GLN A 132 -4.88 14.76 -6.95
CA GLN A 132 -5.89 15.38 -7.80
C GLN A 132 -6.97 16.08 -6.97
N THR A 133 -7.28 15.54 -5.80
CA THR A 133 -8.24 16.15 -4.88
C THR A 133 -7.65 17.21 -3.97
N ALA A 134 -6.33 17.21 -3.72
CA ALA A 134 -5.64 18.16 -2.86
C ALA A 134 -5.60 19.58 -3.39
N ALA A 135 -5.90 19.77 -4.67
CA ALA A 135 -6.19 21.08 -5.24
C ALA A 135 -7.48 21.73 -4.65
N LEU A 136 -8.27 21.02 -3.83
CA LEU A 136 -9.63 21.44 -3.43
C LEU A 136 -9.91 21.53 -1.92
N SER A 137 -9.08 21.05 -0.97
CA SER A 137 -9.32 21.34 0.47
C SER A 137 -8.12 21.22 1.43
N THR A 138 -8.18 21.93 2.57
CA THR A 138 -7.16 21.95 3.64
C THR A 138 -6.93 20.58 4.30
N GLY A 139 -7.92 19.67 4.26
CA GLY A 139 -7.80 18.29 4.74
C GLY A 139 -6.87 17.41 3.89
N ASP A 140 -6.53 17.86 2.70
CA ASP A 140 -5.76 17.06 1.75
C ASP A 140 -4.23 17.25 1.89
N SER A 141 -3.76 18.30 2.60
CA SER A 141 -2.34 18.45 2.94
C SER A 141 -1.84 17.32 3.86
N MET A 142 -2.66 16.97 4.86
CA MET A 142 -2.47 15.82 5.73
C MET A 142 -2.33 14.51 4.94
N MET A 143 -3.18 14.33 3.94
CA MET A 143 -3.22 13.10 3.14
C MET A 143 -2.07 13.02 2.13
N ALA A 144 -1.68 14.15 1.54
CA ALA A 144 -0.54 14.19 0.65
C ALA A 144 0.75 13.77 1.36
N HIS A 145 1.01 14.30 2.56
CA HIS A 145 2.17 13.92 3.36
C HIS A 145 2.15 12.45 3.75
N TYR A 146 0.99 11.92 4.17
CA TYR A 146 0.88 10.50 4.56
C TYR A 146 1.20 9.56 3.40
N LEU A 147 0.71 9.87 2.19
CA LEU A 147 0.92 9.05 1.00
C LEU A 147 2.31 9.21 0.37
N ASN A 148 3.01 10.27 0.73
CA ASN A 148 4.42 10.47 0.42
C ASN A 148 5.36 9.77 1.42
N GLY A 149 4.82 9.14 2.47
CA GLY A 149 5.62 8.54 3.54
C GLY A 149 6.19 9.56 4.53
N GLU A 150 5.78 10.82 4.44
CA GLU A 150 6.18 11.94 5.30
C GLU A 150 5.33 11.92 6.57
N LEU A 151 5.44 10.85 7.36
CA LEU A 151 4.52 10.54 8.46
C LEU A 151 4.46 11.63 9.55
N GLU A 152 5.59 12.29 9.84
CA GLU A 152 5.64 13.40 10.81
C GLU A 152 4.88 14.63 10.30
N GLN A 153 5.09 15.01 9.05
CA GLN A 153 4.39 16.13 8.40
C GLN A 153 2.89 15.82 8.23
N ALA A 154 2.57 14.55 7.98
CA ALA A 154 1.19 14.09 7.94
C ALA A 154 0.52 14.24 9.30
N ASN A 155 1.19 13.85 10.39
CA ASN A 155 0.63 13.95 11.73
C ASN A 155 0.47 15.41 12.18
N ASP A 156 1.44 16.27 11.87
CA ASP A 156 1.34 17.71 12.13
C ASP A 156 0.14 18.35 11.43
N ALA A 157 -0.05 18.01 10.15
CA ALA A 157 -1.21 18.46 9.39
C ALA A 157 -2.52 17.86 9.94
N ALA A 158 -2.49 16.61 10.43
CA ALA A 158 -3.62 15.94 11.07
C ALA A 158 -4.06 16.61 12.37
N CYS A 159 -3.11 17.01 13.22
CA CYS A 159 -3.38 17.72 14.46
C CYS A 159 -3.96 19.12 14.23
N ARG A 160 -3.58 19.78 13.13
CA ARG A 160 -4.08 21.12 12.78
C ARG A 160 -5.44 21.09 12.08
N LEU A 161 -5.87 19.92 11.59
CA LEU A 161 -7.12 19.78 10.87
C LEU A 161 -8.33 19.85 11.82
N GLN A 162 -9.12 20.92 11.68
CA GLN A 162 -10.46 21.03 12.26
C GLN A 162 -11.49 20.76 11.17
N THR A 163 -12.25 19.69 11.33
CA THR A 163 -13.24 19.28 10.34
C THR A 163 -14.31 18.41 11.00
N ASP A 164 -15.55 18.61 10.56
CA ASP A 164 -16.69 17.76 10.94
C ASP A 164 -16.93 16.65 9.91
N ASN A 165 -16.09 16.56 8.87
CA ASN A 165 -16.19 15.51 7.88
C ASN A 165 -15.78 14.16 8.51
N PRO A 166 -16.69 13.18 8.60
CA PRO A 166 -16.42 11.90 9.26
C PRO A 166 -15.25 11.14 8.64
N LEU A 167 -15.04 11.28 7.33
CA LEU A 167 -13.95 10.63 6.59
C LEU A 167 -12.60 11.27 6.91
N LEU A 168 -12.52 12.60 6.99
CA LEU A 168 -11.28 13.29 7.41
C LEU A 168 -10.94 13.03 8.89
N LEU A 169 -11.95 12.83 9.74
CA LEU A 169 -11.75 12.43 11.13
C LEU A 169 -11.15 11.02 11.25
N GLN A 170 -11.62 10.07 10.43
CA GLN A 170 -11.00 8.74 10.36
C GLN A 170 -9.55 8.80 9.87
N TYR A 171 -9.26 9.65 8.88
CA TYR A 171 -7.90 9.83 8.37
C TYR A 171 -6.95 10.41 9.41
N ARG A 172 -7.42 11.40 10.18
CA ARG A 172 -6.67 11.94 11.31
C ARG A 172 -6.33 10.84 12.32
N GLN A 173 -7.31 10.02 12.72
CA GLN A 173 -7.09 8.93 13.66
C GLN A 173 -6.07 7.91 13.14
N LEU A 174 -6.14 7.55 11.86
CA LEU A 174 -5.21 6.60 11.24
C LEU A 174 -3.78 7.13 11.26
N ILE A 175 -3.55 8.38 10.85
CA ILE A 175 -2.22 8.98 10.83
C ILE A 175 -1.64 9.07 12.23
N THR A 176 -2.43 9.56 13.18
CA THR A 176 -1.97 9.71 14.57
C THR A 176 -1.59 8.37 15.18
N ARG A 177 -2.40 7.33 14.97
CA ARG A 177 -2.06 5.97 15.42
C ARG A 177 -0.79 5.44 14.75
N THR A 178 -0.64 5.65 13.45
CA THR A 178 0.53 5.16 12.71
C THR A 178 1.81 5.89 13.14
N TYR A 179 1.71 7.18 13.44
CA TYR A 179 2.79 7.99 13.99
C TYR A 179 3.16 7.56 15.42
N GLU A 180 2.18 7.30 16.29
CA GLU A 180 2.40 6.76 17.64
C GLU A 180 3.09 5.40 17.60
N GLU A 181 2.64 4.48 16.75
CA GLU A 181 3.29 3.17 16.58
C GLU A 181 4.76 3.29 16.13
N ALA A 182 5.06 4.25 15.24
CA ALA A 182 6.42 4.51 14.80
C ALA A 182 7.28 5.09 15.93
N LYS A 183 6.72 6.00 16.73
CA LYS A 183 7.40 6.61 17.86
C LYS A 183 7.66 5.63 19.01
N GLU A 184 6.69 4.78 19.34
CA GLU A 184 6.87 3.71 20.33
C GLU A 184 7.96 2.73 19.92
N PHE A 185 8.01 2.40 18.63
CA PHE A 185 9.06 1.55 18.08
C PHE A 185 10.45 2.18 18.19
N ASP A 186 10.59 3.46 17.87
CA ASP A 186 11.87 4.17 18.01
C ASP A 186 12.29 4.26 19.48
N ALA A 187 11.35 4.50 20.40
CA ALA A 187 11.62 4.49 21.84
C ALA A 187 12.11 3.12 22.33
N LEU A 188 11.52 2.02 21.84
CA LEU A 188 11.98 0.66 22.14
C LEU A 188 13.39 0.38 21.61
N LEU A 189 13.77 0.97 20.47
CA LEU A 189 15.13 0.84 19.94
C LEU A 189 16.16 1.62 20.76
N ASP A 190 15.77 2.79 21.26
CA ASP A 190 16.62 3.60 22.14
C ASP A 190 16.81 2.96 23.52
N GLU A 191 15.81 2.26 24.07
CA GLU A 191 15.94 1.47 25.31
C GLU A 191 16.92 0.29 25.19
N TRP A 192 17.16 -0.20 23.97
CA TRP A 192 18.04 -1.34 23.71
C TRP A 192 19.48 -0.93 23.31
N ARG A 193 19.78 0.37 23.37
CA ARG A 193 21.07 0.96 22.99
C ARG A 193 21.96 1.23 24.19
#